data_AF-A0AA49Q918-F1
#
_entry.id   AF-A0AA49Q918-F1
#
_cell.length_a   1.000
_cell.length_b   1.000
_cell.length_c   1.000
_cell.angle_alpha   90.00
_cell.angle_beta   90.00
_cell.angle_gamma   90.00
#
_symmetry.space_group_name_H-M   'P 1'
#
loop_
_entity.id
_entity.type
_entity.pdbx_description
1 polymer ?
#
loop_
_entity_poly.entity_id
_entity_poly.type
_entity_poly.pdbx_seq_one_letter_code
_entity_poly.pdbx_strand_id
1 'polypeptide(L)'
;MPLLRPTAVLSLEDIEALEKPGLWRRLGLSLVAMAILTGASLRMYRALVLTFGWSDSWLWIGGTFIGGAMILFLMATLHLGNYPVKAWWWRTPVFALVEAGTEILVSLVLTYLGLEVVGSMQATLEDWQVTSLRTLFFRFAGISLFALVLALVSTVVRWLLLKKREVTHT
;
A
#
# COMPACT_ATOMS: atom_id res chain seq x y z
N MET A 1 -15.99 -53.66 9.90
CA MET A 1 -16.62 -52.40 10.34
C MET A 1 -16.16 -51.29 9.39
N PRO A 2 -17.02 -50.77 8.50
CA PRO A 2 -16.64 -49.70 7.60
C PRO A 2 -16.74 -48.35 8.33
N LEU A 3 -15.68 -47.56 8.24
CA LEU A 3 -15.63 -46.19 8.75
C LEU A 3 -16.51 -45.31 7.88
N LEU A 4 -17.65 -44.86 8.41
CA LEU A 4 -18.42 -43.78 7.83
C LEU A 4 -17.57 -42.50 7.92
N ARG A 5 -16.87 -42.14 6.83
CA ARG A 5 -16.37 -40.77 6.66
C ARG A 5 -17.60 -39.86 6.58
N PRO A 6 -17.75 -38.87 7.46
CA PRO A 6 -18.75 -37.84 7.23
C PRO A 6 -18.25 -37.03 6.03
N THR A 7 -18.81 -37.30 4.86
CA THR A 7 -18.83 -36.34 3.75
C THR A 7 -19.67 -35.18 4.25
N ALA A 8 -19.03 -34.19 4.88
CA ALA A 8 -19.63 -32.89 5.08
C ALA A 8 -19.96 -32.36 3.69
N VAL A 9 -21.23 -32.48 3.31
CA VAL A 9 -21.78 -31.85 2.11
C VAL A 9 -21.73 -30.37 2.43
N LEU A 10 -20.69 -29.68 1.93
CA LEU A 10 -20.60 -28.22 2.00
C LEU A 10 -21.93 -27.67 1.48
N SER A 11 -22.62 -26.89 2.31
CA SER A 11 -23.85 -26.21 1.91
C SER A 11 -23.57 -25.35 0.68
N LEU A 12 -24.56 -25.13 -0.18
CA LEU A 12 -24.42 -24.16 -1.28
C LEU A 12 -23.99 -22.78 -0.77
N GLU A 13 -24.38 -22.43 0.46
CA GLU A 13 -23.92 -21.22 1.16
C GLU A 13 -22.42 -21.28 1.50
N ASP A 14 -21.89 -22.43 1.90
CA ASP A 14 -20.45 -22.62 2.16
C ASP A 14 -19.65 -22.52 0.86
N ILE A 15 -20.19 -23.04 -0.24
CA ILE A 15 -19.57 -22.96 -1.57
C ILE A 15 -19.57 -21.51 -2.07
N GLU A 16 -20.70 -20.78 -1.95
CA GLU A 16 -20.77 -19.36 -2.30
C GLU A 16 -19.88 -18.48 -1.41
N ALA A 17 -19.74 -18.82 -0.12
CA ALA A 17 -18.85 -18.13 0.82
C ALA A 17 -17.37 -18.35 0.47
N LEU A 18 -17.01 -19.53 -0.03
CA LEU A 18 -15.67 -19.82 -0.55
C LEU A 18 -15.41 -19.11 -1.89
N GLU A 19 -16.44 -18.89 -2.70
CA GLU A 19 -16.33 -18.28 -4.04
C GLU A 19 -16.26 -16.76 -4.00
N LYS A 20 -16.91 -16.11 -3.01
CA LYS A 20 -16.80 -14.65 -2.82
C LYS A 20 -15.44 -14.30 -2.22
N PRO A 21 -14.57 -13.54 -2.93
CA PRO A 21 -13.32 -13.09 -2.34
C PRO A 21 -13.64 -12.23 -1.12
N GLY A 22 -13.02 -12.52 0.03
CA GLY A 22 -13.17 -11.72 1.24
C GLY A 22 -12.81 -10.25 1.02
N LEU A 23 -13.28 -9.36 1.90
CA LEU A 23 -13.12 -7.90 1.78
C LEU A 23 -11.67 -7.49 1.46
N TRP A 24 -10.70 -8.03 2.19
CA TRP A 24 -9.27 -7.74 1.98
C TRP A 24 -8.77 -8.12 0.60
N ARG A 25 -9.26 -9.24 0.04
CA ARG A 25 -8.89 -9.65 -1.32
C ARG A 25 -9.53 -8.74 -2.37
N ARG A 26 -10.77 -8.29 -2.16
CA ARG A 26 -11.43 -7.32 -3.04
C ARG A 26 -10.70 -5.97 -3.03
N LEU A 27 -10.30 -5.50 -1.86
CA LEU A 27 -9.51 -4.28 -1.70
C LEU A 27 -8.17 -4.40 -2.42
N GLY A 28 -7.43 -5.50 -2.18
CA GLY A 28 -6.14 -5.74 -2.87
C GLY A 28 -6.25 -5.81 -4.39
N LEU A 29 -7.39 -6.26 -4.93
CA LEU A 29 -7.67 -6.29 -6.37
C LEU A 29 -8.17 -4.94 -6.93
N SER A 30 -8.59 -4.00 -6.09
CA SER A 30 -9.05 -2.69 -6.54
C SER A 30 -7.91 -1.68 -6.45
N LEU A 31 -7.45 -1.19 -7.61
CA LEU A 31 -6.39 -0.18 -7.66
C LEU A 31 -6.81 1.08 -6.92
N VAL A 32 -8.01 1.58 -7.22
CA VAL A 32 -8.51 2.84 -6.66
C VAL A 32 -8.75 2.70 -5.16
N ALA A 33 -9.46 1.66 -4.72
CA ALA A 33 -9.76 1.51 -3.29
C ALA A 33 -8.49 1.32 -2.46
N MET A 34 -7.53 0.53 -2.95
CA MET A 34 -6.28 0.31 -2.24
C MET A 34 -5.40 1.57 -2.21
N ALA A 35 -5.34 2.33 -3.31
CA ALA A 35 -4.59 3.58 -3.36
C ALA A 35 -5.20 4.65 -2.44
N ILE A 36 -6.53 4.78 -2.41
CA ILE A 36 -7.24 5.68 -1.49
C ILE A 36 -6.96 5.27 -0.04
N LEU A 37 -7.12 3.98 0.29
CA LEU A 37 -6.85 3.48 1.63
C LEU A 37 -5.41 3.79 2.06
N THR A 38 -4.45 3.60 1.15
CA THR A 38 -3.03 3.85 1.41
C THR A 38 -2.77 5.33 1.68
N GLY A 39 -3.20 6.22 0.79
CA GLY A 39 -2.98 7.66 0.91
C GLY A 39 -3.64 8.24 2.16
N ALA A 40 -4.88 7.84 2.44
CA ALA A 40 -5.60 8.27 3.65
C ALA A 40 -4.90 7.76 4.92
N SER A 41 -4.49 6.49 4.95
CA SER A 41 -3.80 5.90 6.10
C SER A 41 -2.46 6.59 6.37
N LEU A 42 -1.67 6.85 5.33
CA LEU A 42 -0.37 7.53 5.45
C LEU A 42 -0.54 8.97 5.95
N ARG A 43 -1.52 9.69 5.41
CA ARG A 43 -1.79 11.06 5.83
C ARG A 43 -2.23 11.14 7.29
N MET A 44 -3.14 10.26 7.70
CA MET A 44 -3.60 10.19 9.09
C MET A 44 -2.48 9.76 10.04
N TYR A 45 -1.69 8.75 9.67
CA TYR A 45 -0.52 8.33 10.44
C TYR A 45 0.45 9.50 10.66
N ARG A 46 0.77 10.25 9.59
CA ARG A 46 1.68 11.40 9.69
C ARG A 46 1.09 12.50 10.57
N ALA A 47 -0.19 12.83 10.41
CA ALA A 47 -0.86 13.82 11.22
C ALA A 47 -0.79 13.45 12.71
N LEU A 48 -1.15 12.21 13.07
CA LEU A 48 -1.09 11.71 14.44
C LEU A 48 0.33 11.76 15.01
N VAL A 49 1.33 11.27 14.26
CA VAL A 49 2.73 11.31 14.69
C VAL A 49 3.18 12.74 15.01
N LEU A 50 2.83 13.71 14.16
CA LEU A 50 3.21 15.11 14.37
C LEU A 50 2.44 15.77 15.51
N THR A 51 1.20 15.36 15.77
CA THR A 51 0.41 15.86 16.91
C THR A 51 0.96 15.36 18.25
N PHE A 52 1.38 14.09 18.33
CA PHE A 52 1.77 13.46 19.59
C PHE A 52 3.27 13.43 19.89
N GLY A 53 4.13 13.64 18.89
CA GLY A 53 5.57 13.52 19.09
C GLY A 53 6.35 14.46 18.20
N TRP A 54 6.71 15.61 18.75
CA TRP A 54 7.83 16.41 18.30
C TRP A 54 9.02 16.09 19.19
N SER A 55 10.04 15.44 18.64
CA SER A 55 11.28 15.11 19.33
C SER A 55 12.45 15.36 18.39
N ASP A 56 13.47 16.07 18.87
CA ASP A 56 14.74 16.30 18.15
C ASP A 56 15.59 15.02 18.05
N SER A 57 15.07 13.88 18.53
CA SER A 57 15.74 12.58 18.41
C SER A 57 15.74 12.10 16.97
N TRP A 58 16.94 11.85 16.45
CA TRP A 58 17.13 11.24 15.13
C TRP A 58 16.44 9.88 15.00
N LEU A 59 16.33 9.13 16.11
CA LEU A 59 15.61 7.85 16.15
C LEU A 59 14.10 8.05 15.93
N TRP A 60 13.51 9.12 16.46
CA TRP A 60 12.10 9.42 16.25
C TRP A 60 11.82 9.81 14.79
N ILE A 61 12.63 10.70 14.24
CA ILE A 61 12.52 11.13 12.84
C ILE A 61 12.69 9.93 11.90
N GLY A 62 13.73 9.13 12.11
CA GLY A 62 14.00 7.94 11.29
C GLY A 62 12.92 6.87 11.46
N GLY A 63 12.49 6.58 12.69
CA GLY A 63 11.49 5.57 12.99
C GLY A 63 10.13 5.91 12.38
N THR A 64 9.70 7.18 12.48
CA THR A 64 8.42 7.60 11.92
C THR A 64 8.41 7.56 10.39
N PHE A 65 9.53 7.94 9.76
CA PHE A 65 9.74 7.80 8.32
C PHE A 65 9.67 6.34 7.86
N ILE A 66 10.38 5.44 8.56
CA ILE A 66 10.36 3.99 8.26
C ILE A 66 8.96 3.42 8.43
N GLY A 67 8.24 3.79 9.49
CA GLY A 67 6.87 3.35 9.72
C GLY A 67 5.94 3.74 8.57
N GLY A 68 6.03 4.99 8.09
CA GLY A 68 5.28 5.44 6.92
C GLY A 68 5.68 4.69 5.64
N ALA A 69 6.98 4.50 5.41
CA ALA A 69 7.47 3.76 4.25
C ALA A 69 7.00 2.29 4.26
N MET A 70 6.98 1.64 5.42
CA MET A 70 6.45 0.29 5.59
C MET A 70 4.98 0.20 5.20
N ILE A 71 4.14 1.12 5.67
CA ILE A 71 2.71 1.16 5.30
C ILE A 71 2.57 1.28 3.78
N LEU A 72 3.30 2.24 3.17
CA LEU A 72 3.24 2.48 1.73
C LEU A 72 3.64 1.23 0.93
N PHE A 73 4.81 0.67 1.23
CA PHE A 73 5.37 -0.46 0.49
C PHE A 73 4.61 -1.75 0.72
N LEU A 74 4.08 -1.97 1.93
CA LEU A 74 3.20 -3.10 2.22
C LEU A 74 1.95 -3.02 1.36
N MET A 75 1.26 -1.88 1.34
CA MET A 75 0.03 -1.72 0.56
C MET A 75 0.29 -1.83 -0.95
N ALA A 76 1.37 -1.22 -1.44
CA ALA A 76 1.78 -1.35 -2.83
C ALA A 76 2.09 -2.82 -3.20
N THR A 77 2.78 -3.56 -2.32
CA THR A 77 3.06 -4.98 -2.52
C THR A 77 1.77 -5.81 -2.54
N LEU A 78 0.87 -5.57 -1.59
CA LEU A 78 -0.43 -6.25 -1.51
C LEU A 78 -1.28 -6.01 -2.75
N HIS A 79 -1.19 -4.83 -3.38
CA HIS A 79 -1.88 -4.56 -4.64
C HIS A 79 -1.19 -5.20 -5.84
N LEU A 80 0.09 -4.86 -6.06
CA LEU A 80 0.86 -5.27 -7.25
C LEU A 80 1.10 -6.78 -7.31
N GLY A 81 1.22 -7.43 -6.15
CA GLY A 81 1.39 -8.88 -6.03
C GLY A 81 0.22 -9.69 -6.60
N ASN A 82 -0.95 -9.08 -6.80
CA ASN A 82 -2.10 -9.73 -7.44
C ASN A 82 -2.01 -9.78 -8.98
N TYR A 83 -1.01 -9.15 -9.58
CA TYR A 83 -0.88 -8.99 -11.03
C TYR A 83 0.48 -9.46 -11.55
N PRO A 84 0.55 -9.94 -12.81
CA PRO A 84 1.83 -10.25 -13.42
C PRO A 84 2.66 -8.98 -13.61
N VAL A 85 3.98 -9.09 -13.49
CA VAL A 85 4.94 -7.95 -13.57
C VAL A 85 4.75 -7.10 -14.82
N LYS A 86 4.38 -7.71 -15.96
CA LYS A 86 4.07 -7.00 -17.21
C LYS A 86 2.95 -5.97 -17.08
N ALA A 87 2.03 -6.11 -16.12
CA ALA A 87 0.94 -5.17 -15.91
C ALA A 87 1.34 -4.00 -14.99
N TRP A 88 2.51 -4.06 -14.35
CA TRP A 88 2.92 -3.06 -13.35
C TRP A 88 3.28 -1.72 -14.00
N TRP A 89 3.70 -1.71 -15.27
CA TRP A 89 4.14 -0.49 -15.96
C TRP A 89 3.10 0.64 -15.93
N TRP A 90 1.80 0.32 -16.01
CA TRP A 90 0.72 1.31 -15.94
C TRP A 90 0.03 1.32 -14.57
N ARG A 91 -0.03 0.18 -13.86
CA ARG A 91 -0.68 0.12 -12.55
C ARG A 91 0.07 0.90 -11.50
N THR A 92 1.40 0.83 -11.51
CA THR A 92 2.26 1.56 -10.57
C THR A 92 2.08 3.08 -10.68
N PRO A 93 2.21 3.72 -11.86
CA PRO A 93 2.02 5.16 -11.96
C PRO A 93 0.58 5.57 -11.63
N VAL A 94 -0.43 4.81 -12.06
CA VAL A 94 -1.84 5.14 -11.72
C VAL A 94 -2.09 4.99 -10.22
N PHE A 95 -1.59 3.94 -9.58
CA PHE A 95 -1.66 3.76 -8.14
C PHE A 95 -1.01 4.93 -7.41
N ALA A 96 0.18 5.35 -7.84
CA ALA A 96 0.89 6.46 -7.23
C ALA A 96 0.16 7.81 -7.38
N LEU A 97 -0.45 8.06 -8.55
CA LEU A 97 -1.23 9.28 -8.75
C LEU A 97 -2.48 9.31 -7.88
N VAL A 98 -3.20 8.19 -7.76
CA VAL A 98 -4.42 8.11 -6.93
C VAL A 98 -4.07 8.18 -5.44
N GLU A 99 -3.00 7.51 -5.02
CA GLU A 99 -2.51 7.54 -3.64
C GLU A 99 -2.08 8.95 -3.25
N ALA A 100 -1.24 9.59 -4.05
CA ALA A 100 -0.79 10.96 -3.82
C ALA A 100 -1.96 11.96 -3.85
N GLY A 101 -2.87 11.82 -4.81
CA GLY A 101 -4.08 12.65 -4.89
C GLY A 101 -4.95 12.51 -3.64
N THR A 102 -5.08 11.30 -3.12
CA THR A 102 -5.80 11.07 -1.86
C THR A 102 -5.08 11.73 -0.68
N GLU A 103 -3.76 11.56 -0.57
CA GLU A 103 -2.99 12.22 0.49
C GLU A 103 -3.13 13.74 0.45
N ILE A 104 -3.06 14.34 -0.74
CA ILE A 104 -3.24 15.78 -0.99
C ILE A 104 -4.64 16.24 -0.55
N LEU A 105 -5.69 15.49 -0.91
CA LEU A 105 -7.07 15.81 -0.52
C LEU A 105 -7.28 15.71 0.98
N VAL A 106 -6.76 14.65 1.61
CA VAL A 106 -6.84 14.49 3.07
C VAL A 106 -6.05 15.60 3.76
N SER A 107 -4.89 15.98 3.22
CA SER A 107 -4.13 17.16 3.66
C SER A 107 -4.98 18.43 3.61
N LEU A 108 -5.64 18.68 2.47
CA LEU A 108 -6.50 19.85 2.32
C LEU A 108 -7.60 19.90 3.38
N VAL A 109 -8.27 18.77 3.63
CA VAL A 109 -9.32 18.65 4.65
C VAL A 109 -8.75 18.92 6.05
N LEU A 110 -7.60 18.32 6.39
CA LEU A 110 -6.97 18.52 7.71
C LEU A 110 -6.49 19.96 7.90
N THR A 111 -5.96 20.59 6.85
CA THR A 111 -5.55 22.01 6.84
C THR A 111 -6.76 22.92 7.05
N TYR A 112 -7.86 22.67 6.34
CA TYR A 112 -9.11 23.41 6.51
C TYR A 112 -9.68 23.29 7.93
N LEU A 113 -9.53 22.14 8.57
CA LEU A 113 -9.95 21.90 9.95
C LEU A 113 -8.94 22.39 11.01
N GLY A 114 -7.80 22.95 10.62
CA GLY A 114 -6.74 23.39 11.54
C GLY A 114 -6.03 22.24 12.28
N LEU A 115 -6.12 21.01 11.77
CA LEU A 115 -5.52 19.81 12.35
C LEU A 115 -4.16 19.47 11.73
N GLU A 116 -3.83 20.08 10.59
CA GLU A 116 -2.59 19.81 9.89
C GLU A 116 -1.41 20.63 10.43
N VAL A 117 -0.26 19.96 10.56
CA VAL A 117 1.01 20.57 10.96
C VAL A 117 2.06 20.38 9.87
N VAL A 118 2.74 21.46 9.51
CA VAL A 118 3.90 21.47 8.60
C VAL A 118 5.11 21.92 9.40
N GLY A 119 5.99 20.98 9.75
CA GLY A 119 7.10 21.27 10.66
C GLY A 119 6.57 21.50 12.07
N SER A 120 6.90 22.65 12.67
CA SER A 120 6.47 23.05 14.02
C SER A 120 5.21 23.91 14.02
N MET A 121 4.75 24.34 12.84
CA MET A 121 3.64 25.31 12.72
C MET A 121 2.42 24.65 12.12
N GLN A 122 1.24 25.18 12.46
CA GLN A 122 0.00 24.80 11.78
C GLN A 122 0.11 25.14 10.30
N ALA A 123 -0.33 24.20 9.46
CA ALA A 123 -0.33 24.39 8.03
C ALA A 123 -1.37 25.43 7.63
N THR A 124 -1.01 26.26 6.67
CA THR A 124 -1.93 27.21 6.04
C THR A 124 -2.29 26.75 4.62
N LEU A 125 -3.33 27.34 4.04
CA LEU A 125 -3.68 27.07 2.63
C LEU A 125 -2.59 27.56 1.67
N GLU A 126 -1.75 28.52 2.06
CA GLU A 126 -0.62 28.98 1.25
C GLU A 126 0.46 27.88 1.13
N ASP A 127 0.66 27.09 2.18
CA ASP A 127 1.60 25.96 2.18
C ASP A 127 1.11 24.79 1.33
N TRP A 128 -0.20 24.71 1.08
CA TRP A 128 -0.84 23.54 0.50
C TRP A 128 -0.35 23.23 -0.92
N GLN A 129 -0.15 24.25 -1.77
CA GLN A 129 0.27 24.02 -3.16
C GLN A 129 1.68 23.41 -3.23
N VAL A 130 2.63 23.99 -2.49
CA VAL A 130 4.03 23.54 -2.49
C VAL A 130 4.14 22.15 -1.85
N THR A 131 3.43 21.93 -0.74
CA THR A 131 3.41 20.62 -0.08
C THR A 131 2.73 19.56 -0.94
N SER A 132 1.69 19.90 -1.69
CA SER A 132 1.00 18.98 -2.60
C SER A 132 1.89 18.51 -3.75
N LEU A 133 2.59 19.43 -4.41
CA LEU A 133 3.53 19.08 -5.48
C LEU A 133 4.68 18.21 -4.98
N ARG A 134 5.20 18.54 -3.79
CA ARG A 134 6.23 17.73 -3.13
C ARG A 134 5.73 16.31 -2.86
N THR A 135 4.54 16.18 -2.29
CA THR A 135 3.90 14.88 -2.03
C THR A 135 3.75 14.10 -3.33
N LEU A 136 3.16 14.70 -4.37
CA LEU A 136 2.98 14.06 -5.67
C LEU A 136 4.30 13.53 -6.23
N PHE A 137 5.33 14.37 -6.25
CA PHE A 137 6.63 14.00 -6.79
C PHE A 137 7.27 12.84 -6.02
N PHE A 138 7.35 12.94 -4.69
CA PHE A 138 8.01 11.91 -3.88
C PHE A 138 7.22 10.61 -3.81
N ARG A 139 5.88 10.66 -3.83
CA ARG A 139 5.04 9.45 -3.91
C ARG A 139 5.18 8.77 -5.25
N PHE A 140 5.10 9.54 -6.33
CA PHE A 140 5.28 9.01 -7.68
C PHE A 140 6.66 8.35 -7.84
N ALA A 141 7.73 9.06 -7.46
CA ALA A 141 9.09 8.54 -7.54
C ALA A 141 9.30 7.33 -6.62
N GLY A 142 8.85 7.41 -5.37
CA GLY A 142 9.04 6.35 -4.37
C GLY A 142 8.31 5.05 -4.73
N ILE A 143 7.04 5.14 -5.13
CA ILE A 143 6.24 3.98 -5.54
C ILE A 143 6.79 3.37 -6.83
N SER A 144 7.19 4.21 -7.79
CA SER A 144 7.78 3.74 -9.05
C SER A 144 9.10 3.01 -8.82
N LEU A 145 10.01 3.61 -8.03
CA LEU A 145 11.29 2.99 -7.68
C LEU A 145 11.08 1.68 -6.91
N PHE A 146 10.18 1.67 -5.93
CA PHE A 146 9.86 0.47 -5.18
C PHE A 146 9.30 -0.64 -6.07
N ALA A 147 8.40 -0.32 -7.01
CA ALA A 147 7.85 -1.31 -7.93
C ALA A 147 8.91 -1.91 -8.85
N LEU A 148 9.92 -1.13 -9.28
CA LEU A 148 11.06 -1.64 -10.05
C LEU A 148 11.88 -2.65 -9.23
N VAL A 149 12.18 -2.31 -7.98
CA VAL A 149 12.89 -3.22 -7.06
C VAL A 149 12.08 -4.49 -6.83
N LEU A 150 10.78 -4.35 -6.55
CA LEU A 150 9.89 -5.50 -6.33
C LEU A 150 9.74 -6.36 -7.59
N ALA A 151 9.75 -5.76 -8.78
CA ALA A 151 9.69 -6.48 -10.06
C ALA A 151 10.96 -7.29 -10.28
N LEU A 152 12.12 -6.71 -9.98
CA LEU A 152 13.41 -7.41 -10.04
C LEU A 152 13.43 -8.60 -9.08
N VAL A 153 13.09 -8.38 -7.80
CA VAL A 153 13.08 -9.43 -6.77
C VAL A 153 12.12 -10.56 -7.15
N SER A 154 10.90 -10.24 -7.54
CA SER A 154 9.89 -11.25 -7.94
C SER A 154 10.31 -12.06 -9.16
N THR A 155 10.98 -11.42 -10.14
CA THR A 155 11.51 -12.09 -11.33
C THR A 155 12.64 -13.05 -10.98
N VAL A 156 13.60 -12.61 -10.14
CA VAL A 156 14.72 -13.46 -9.68
C VAL A 156 14.21 -14.65 -8.89
N VAL A 157 13.29 -14.45 -7.94
CA VAL A 157 12.69 -15.54 -7.16
C VAL A 157 11.98 -16.53 -8.07
N ARG A 158 11.19 -16.05 -9.04
CA ARG A 158 10.52 -16.92 -10.02
C ARG A 158 11.53 -17.74 -10.84
N TRP A 159 12.61 -17.12 -11.30
CA TRP A 159 13.66 -17.79 -12.06
C TRP A 159 14.35 -18.89 -11.23
N LEU A 160 14.71 -18.62 -9.97
CA LEU A 160 15.32 -19.59 -9.06
C LEU A 160 14.41 -20.79 -8.77
N LEU A 161 13.11 -20.55 -8.59
CA LEU A 161 12.12 -21.60 -8.34
C LEU A 161 11.91 -22.51 -9.56
N LEU A 162 11.91 -21.94 -10.77
CA LEU A 162 11.78 -22.71 -12.01
C LEU A 162 13.02 -23.59 -12.24
N LYS A 163 14.22 -23.04 -12.05
CA LYS A 163 15.49 -23.79 -12.18
C LYS A 163 15.55 -24.99 -11.23
N LYS A 164 15.06 -24.84 -9.99
CA LYS A 164 15.02 -25.95 -9.02
C LYS A 164 14.09 -27.08 -9.43
N ARG A 165 12.98 -26.77 -10.12
CA ARG A 165 11.98 -27.75 -10.58
C ARG A 165 12.53 -28.63 -11.71
N GLU A 166 13.33 -28.08 -12.62
CA GLU A 166 13.94 -28.86 -13.71
C GLU A 166 14.90 -29.93 -13.18
N VAL A 167 15.65 -29.63 -12.12
CA VAL A 167 16.62 -30.56 -11.49
C VAL A 167 15.94 -31.73 -10.77
N THR A 168 14.66 -31.63 -10.41
CA THR A 168 13.93 -32.66 -9.63
C THR A 168 13.14 -33.65 -10.48
N HIS A 169 13.02 -33.43 -11.79
CA HIS A 169 12.28 -34.28 -12.72
C HIS A 169 13.17 -35.02 -13.74
N THR A 170 14.49 -34.92 -13.60
CA THR A 170 15.50 -35.73 -14.31
C THR A 170 16.09 -36.76 -13.36
#